data_AF-A0A7Y2GZK1-F1
#
_entry.id   AF-A0A7Y2GZK1-F1
#
_cell.length_a   1.000
_cell.length_b   1.000
_cell.length_c   1.000
_cell.angle_alpha   90.00
_cell.angle_beta   90.00
_cell.angle_gamma   90.00
#
_symmetry.space_group_name_H-M   'P 1'
#
loop_
_entity.id
_entity.type
_entity.pdbx_description
1 polymer ?
#
loop_
_entity_poly.entity_id
_entity_poly.type
_entity_poly.pdbx_seq_one_letter_code
_entity_poly.pdbx_strand_id
1 'polypeptide(L)' 'VYGVSCLTGIGFTMALFIAGLAFDDAQALDRAKMGILAGSLLAGVLGWGLLRTTGQDRVEAGSD' A
#
# COMPACT_ATOMS: atom_id res chain seq x y z
N VAL A 1 -6.79 7.90 -13.41
CA VAL A 1 -7.69 7.33 -12.36
C VAL A 1 -7.46 5.85 -12.04
N TYR A 2 -6.67 5.08 -12.81
CA TYR A 2 -6.48 3.64 -12.57
C TYR A 2 -5.26 3.24 -11.71
N GLY A 3 -4.24 4.09 -11.57
CA GLY A 3 -2.97 3.71 -10.93
C GLY A 3 -3.00 3.61 -9.39
N VAL A 4 -3.72 4.51 -8.71
CA VAL A 4 -3.72 4.60 -7.24
C VAL A 4 -4.49 3.43 -6.60
N SER A 5 -5.59 3.01 -7.21
CA SER A 5 -6.41 1.88 -6.76
C SER A 5 -5.73 0.53 -7.03
N CYS A 6 -5.04 0.36 -8.17
CA CYS A 6 -4.26 -0.84 -8.44
C CYS A 6 -3.05 -1.00 -7.50
N LEU A 7 -2.30 0.08 -7.21
CA LEU A 7 -1.15 0.01 -6.30
C LEU A 7 -1.57 -0.30 -4.85
N THR A 8 -2.66 0.30 -4.39
CA THR A 8 -3.19 0.06 -3.04
C THR A 8 -3.79 -1.35 -2.90
N GLY A 9 -4.47 -1.85 -3.96
CA GLY A 9 -5.10 -3.17 -3.96
C GLY A 9 -4.13 -4.35 -4.12
N ILE A 10 -3.13 -4.25 -5.01
CA ILE A 10 -2.12 -5.31 -5.18
C ILE A 10 -1.17 -5.35 -3.98
N GLY A 11 -0.71 -4.18 -3.49
CA GLY A 11 0.23 -4.11 -2.39
C GLY A 11 -0.32 -4.68 -1.07
N PHE A 12 -1.58 -4.37 -0.73
CA PHE A 12 -2.21 -4.86 0.49
C PHE A 12 -2.34 -6.39 0.51
N THR A 13 -2.87 -6.96 -0.57
CA THR A 13 -3.17 -8.40 -0.64
C THR A 13 -1.91 -9.26 -0.72
N MET A 14 -0.90 -8.83 -1.48
CA MET A 14 0.41 -9.50 -1.53
C MET A 14 1.18 -9.36 -0.21
N ALA A 15 1.13 -8.19 0.45
CA ALA A 15 1.79 -7.99 1.73
C ALA A 15 1.23 -8.92 2.83
N LEU A 16 -0.09 -9.15 2.87
CA LEU A 16 -0.70 -10.09 3.81
C LEU A 16 -0.25 -11.54 3.55
N PHE A 17 -0.10 -11.92 2.28
CA PHE A 17 0.41 -13.23 1.91
C PHE A 17 1.87 -13.42 2.34
N ILE A 18 2.71 -12.42 2.06
CA ILE A 18 4.12 -12.41 2.47
C ILE A 18 4.25 -12.45 4.00
N ALA A 19 3.42 -11.69 4.73
CA ALA A 19 3.42 -11.74 6.19
C ALA A 19 3.06 -13.13 6.71
N GLY A 20 2.10 -13.81 6.09
CA GLY A 20 1.73 -15.19 6.43
C GLY A 20 2.83 -16.22 6.13
N LEU A 21 3.71 -15.95 5.16
CA LEU A 21 4.87 -16.81 4.85
C LEU A 21 6.11 -16.45 5.69
N ALA A 22 6.22 -15.20 6.12
CA ALA A 22 7.38 -14.69 6.86
C ALA A 22 7.30 -14.95 8.37
N PHE A 23 6.09 -15.12 8.91
CA PHE A 23 5.86 -15.28 10.35
C PHE A 23 4.98 -16.49 10.64
N ASP A 24 5.56 -17.51 11.29
CA ASP A 24 4.84 -18.68 11.81
C ASP A 24 4.15 -18.40 13.16
N ASP A 25 4.60 -17.39 13.92
CA ASP A 25 4.01 -17.03 15.20
C ASP A 25 2.78 -16.13 15.05
N ALA A 26 1.65 -16.55 15.65
CA ALA A 26 0.37 -15.86 15.51
C ALA A 26 0.39 -14.43 16.07
N GLN A 27 1.18 -14.14 17.12
CA GLN A 27 1.28 -12.77 17.65
C GLN A 27 2.12 -11.87 16.74
N ALA A 28 3.21 -12.39 16.17
CA ALA A 28 4.01 -11.66 15.19
C ALA A 28 3.22 -11.36 13.91
N LEU A 29 2.43 -12.32 13.44
CA LEU A 29 1.56 -12.17 12.28
C LEU A 29 0.49 -11.08 12.51
N ASP A 30 -0.16 -11.06 13.66
CA ASP A 30 -1.19 -10.05 13.98
C ASP A 30 -0.61 -8.63 13.96
N ARG A 31 0.59 -8.45 14.55
CA ARG A 31 1.33 -7.18 14.50
C ARG A 31 1.71 -6.78 13.07
N ALA A 32 2.14 -7.74 12.25
CA ALA A 32 2.47 -7.48 10.84
C ALA A 32 1.24 -7.05 10.04
N LYS A 33 0.09 -7.70 10.22
CA LYS A 33 -1.19 -7.34 9.56
C LYS A 33 -1.63 -5.93 9.94
N MET A 34 -1.55 -5.58 11.22
CA MET A 34 -1.83 -4.23 11.72
C MET A 34 -0.89 -3.20 11.08
N GLY A 35 0.40 -3.51 10.96
CA GLY A 35 1.38 -2.66 10.29
C GLY A 35 1.10 -2.46 8.79
N ILE A 36 0.72 -3.53 8.09
CA ILE A 36 0.36 -3.48 6.66
C ILE A 36 -0.90 -2.62 6.46
N LEU A 37 -1.94 -2.83 7.28
CA LEU A 37 -3.16 -2.03 7.26
C LEU A 37 -2.88 -0.55 7.50
N ALA A 38 -2.11 -0.24 8.55
CA ALA A 38 -1.75 1.12 8.90
C ALA A 38 -0.88 1.78 7.81
N GLY A 39 0.11 1.06 7.29
CA GLY A 39 0.99 1.53 6.22
C GLY A 39 0.24 1.80 4.92
N SER A 40 -0.66 0.90 4.51
CA SER A 40 -1.51 1.11 3.34
C SER A 40 -2.46 2.30 3.51
N LEU A 41 -3.04 2.48 4.70
CA LEU A 41 -3.88 3.63 5.00
C LEU A 41 -3.08 4.94 4.94
N LEU A 42 -1.87 4.96 5.51
CA LEU A 42 -0.97 6.11 5.44
C LEU A 42 -0.53 6.41 4.01
N ALA A 43 -0.18 5.40 3.21
CA ALA A 43 0.17 5.58 1.81
C ALA A 43 -0.99 6.14 0.99
N GLY A 44 -2.23 5.68 1.24
CA GLY A 44 -3.43 6.22 0.62
C GLY A 44 -3.73 7.67 1.03
N VAL A 45 -3.59 7.99 2.31
CA VAL A 45 -3.79 9.36 2.85
C VAL A 45 -2.70 10.31 2.35
N LEU A 46 -1.43 9.88 2.35
CA LEU A 46 -0.32 10.67 1.81
C LEU A 46 -0.43 10.83 0.30
N GLY A 47 -0.81 9.78 -0.44
CA GLY A 47 -1.07 9.86 -1.88
C GLY A 47 -2.22 10.80 -2.22
N TRP A 48 -3.31 10.77 -1.45
CA TRP A 48 -4.38 11.76 -1.56
C TRP A 48 -3.86 13.16 -1.23
N GLY A 49 -3.20 13.34 -0.09
CA GLY A 49 -2.68 14.62 0.37
C GLY A 49 -1.76 15.27 -0.65
N LEU A 50 -0.81 14.51 -1.19
CA LEU A 50 0.07 14.94 -2.29
C LEU A 50 -0.72 15.28 -3.55
N LEU A 51 -1.70 14.46 -3.94
CA LEU A 51 -2.53 14.73 -5.12
C LEU A 51 -3.37 16.00 -4.95
N ARG A 52 -3.77 16.34 -3.72
CA ARG A 52 -4.49 17.58 -3.40
C ARG A 52 -3.59 18.82 -3.42
N THR A 53 -2.33 18.71 -2.99
CA THR A 53 -1.39 19.83 -3.02
C THR A 53 -0.73 20.02 -4.38
N THR A 54 -0.65 18.94 -5.17
CA THR A 54 0.10 18.86 -6.43
C THR A 54 -0.80 18.26 -7.51
N GLY A 55 -1.82 19.00 -7.92
CA GLY A 55 -2.95 18.46 -8.69
C GLY A 55 -2.69 17.81 -10.07
N GLN A 56 -1.49 17.77 -10.67
CA GLN A 56 -1.36 17.36 -12.08
C GLN A 56 -0.05 16.74 -12.61
N ASP A 57 1.09 16.70 -11.93
CA ASP A 57 2.36 16.39 -12.64
C ASP A 57 3.03 15.08 -12.17
N ARG A 58 3.03 14.04 -13.03
CA ARG A 58 3.96 12.87 -13.06
C ARG A 58 3.63 11.58 -12.30
N VAL A 59 2.48 10.96 -12.56
CA VAL A 59 2.39 9.46 -12.49
C VAL A 59 2.71 8.82 -13.85
N GLU A 60 3.32 9.59 -14.75
CA GLU A 60 4.12 9.10 -15.88
C GLU A 60 5.51 8.69 -15.39
N ALA A 61 5.67 7.43 -14.99
CA ALA A 61 6.96 6.75 -15.04
C ALA A 61 6.73 5.24 -15.21
N GLY A 62 6.88 4.77 -16.45
CA GLY A 62 6.73 3.39 -16.91
C GLY A 62 5.57 3.29 -17.92
N SER A 63 5.71 3.57 -19.22
CA SER A 63 6.87 3.38 -20.13
C SER A 63 7.31 1.91 -20.20
N ASP A 64 6.44 1.03 -20.67
CA ASP A 64 6.49 0.35 -21.98
C ASP A 64 5.28 -0.61 -22.08
#